data_AF-F0QTK5-F1
#
_entry.id   AF-F0QTK5-F1
#
_cell.length_a   1.000
_cell.length_b   1.000
_cell.length_c   1.000
_cell.angle_alpha   90.00
_cell.angle_beta   90.00
_cell.angle_gamma   90.00
#
_symmetry.space_group_name_H-M   'P 1'
#
loop_
_entity.id
_entity.type
_entity.pdbx_description
1 polymer ?
#
loop_
_entity_poly.entity_id
_entity_poly.type
_entity_poly.pdbx_seq_one_letter_code
_entity_poly.pdbx_strand_id
1 'polypeptide(L)'
;MKGVLIHICHRLDECLDRARGLSDLTLFNAATGFIDYDGLSYVLNYLGDINDVRVVVGNLGPIPRTIYERWRDVIRVYPNLHTKLYLLGSGVAIVGSANLTVGGLYGNVELNILIRDGGLYSQLMRYFEELWLNAKPLTEDYVEDAEEVEVRSTKRSAAGFVNEVNRALLDILGVNEECLTTFNPKRCAVAVAEAINRGFRDCRDSPENCVVDAVAEELNLEVKELARRLIRGPGLTVVAGHPLCWVRTFINLLRTGRVSVEELDSGVKIYEAMVREASRECPSRAGELARDELMRLGDERYRDDYVRWKIPYRLLPLALVLPITDCRLVGIRRRDGSALRRLACNQWGSHNY
;
A
#
# COMPACT_ATOMS: atom_id res chain seq x y z
N MET A 1 27.99 -16.73 24.43
CA MET A 1 27.81 -16.89 22.97
C MET A 1 26.39 -16.48 22.63
N LYS A 2 26.16 -15.32 22.01
CA LYS A 2 24.82 -15.00 21.49
C LYS A 2 24.56 -15.96 20.33
N GLY A 3 23.52 -16.79 20.45
CA GLY A 3 23.22 -17.85 19.48
C GLY A 3 22.90 -17.30 18.09
N VAL A 4 23.23 -18.10 17.07
CA VAL A 4 22.79 -17.87 15.70
C VAL A 4 21.27 -17.96 15.65
N LEU A 5 20.60 -16.94 15.12
CA LEU A 5 19.17 -16.99 14.83
C LEU A 5 18.98 -16.98 13.31
N ILE A 6 18.24 -17.98 12.82
CA ILE A 6 17.83 -18.11 11.42
C ILE A 6 16.32 -18.26 11.41
N HIS A 7 15.65 -17.50 10.55
CA HIS A 7 14.20 -17.54 10.43
C HIS A 7 13.78 -17.35 8.98
N ILE A 8 12.80 -18.13 8.55
CA ILE A 8 12.21 -17.99 7.22
C ILE A 8 11.08 -16.97 7.31
N CYS A 9 11.04 -16.01 6.39
CA CYS A 9 9.88 -15.15 6.16
C CYS A 9 9.42 -15.30 4.71
N HIS A 10 8.12 -15.33 4.49
CA HIS A 10 7.57 -15.46 3.14
C HIS A 10 7.50 -14.11 2.42
N ARG A 11 7.56 -13.01 3.15
CA ARG A 11 7.45 -11.65 2.62
C ARG A 11 8.55 -10.77 3.21
N LEU A 12 8.96 -9.73 2.48
CA LEU A 12 10.04 -8.85 2.96
C LEU A 12 9.56 -7.98 4.13
N ASP A 13 8.30 -7.54 4.13
CA ASP A 13 7.71 -6.76 5.24
C ASP A 13 7.79 -7.54 6.57
N GLU A 14 7.41 -8.81 6.56
CA GLU A 14 7.48 -9.73 7.70
C GLU A 14 8.91 -9.85 8.26
N CYS A 15 9.91 -9.98 7.37
CA CYS A 15 11.31 -10.05 7.77
C CYS A 15 11.80 -8.72 8.36
N LEU A 16 11.42 -7.58 7.77
CA LEU A 16 11.79 -6.26 8.25
C LEU A 16 11.16 -5.94 9.62
N ASP A 17 9.89 -6.27 9.80
CA ASP A 17 9.18 -6.15 11.09
C ASP A 17 9.87 -6.96 12.18
N ARG A 18 10.27 -8.19 11.86
CA ARG A 18 10.98 -9.04 12.81
C ARG A 18 12.39 -8.53 13.11
N ALA A 19 13.09 -7.99 12.12
CA ALA A 19 14.41 -7.38 12.29
C ALA A 19 14.37 -6.19 13.27
N ARG A 20 13.30 -5.40 13.25
CA ARG A 20 13.08 -4.27 14.19
C ARG A 20 13.11 -4.71 15.65
N GLY A 21 12.62 -5.91 15.97
CA GLY A 21 12.67 -6.46 17.33
C GLY A 21 14.03 -7.04 17.74
N LEU A 22 14.98 -7.16 16.80
CA LEU A 22 16.26 -7.86 17.00
C LEU A 22 17.47 -6.94 17.03
N SER A 23 17.39 -5.75 16.44
CA SER A 23 18.48 -4.76 16.37
C SER A 23 17.95 -3.34 16.38
N ASP A 24 18.75 -2.41 16.94
CA ASP A 24 18.52 -0.98 16.73
C ASP A 24 18.68 -0.67 15.24
N LEU A 25 17.61 -0.17 14.62
CA LEU A 25 17.55 0.14 13.19
C LEU A 25 18.17 1.51 12.90
N THR A 26 19.43 1.72 13.30
CA THR A 26 20.14 2.98 13.01
C THR A 26 20.72 3.02 11.60
N LEU A 27 20.91 1.84 10.99
CA LEU A 27 21.56 1.61 9.70
C LEU A 27 20.70 0.69 8.84
N PHE A 28 20.56 1.05 7.56
CA PHE A 28 19.97 0.21 6.53
C PHE A 28 20.83 0.21 5.26
N ASN A 29 21.43 -0.93 4.96
CA ASN A 29 22.13 -1.13 3.69
C ASN A 29 21.36 -2.17 2.85
N ALA A 30 21.01 -1.83 1.62
CA ALA A 30 20.30 -2.74 0.72
C ALA A 30 20.99 -2.89 -0.62
N ALA A 31 21.17 -4.12 -1.09
CA ALA A 31 21.54 -4.42 -2.47
C ALA A 31 20.38 -5.19 -3.13
N THR A 32 19.69 -4.54 -4.07
CA THR A 32 18.47 -5.08 -4.70
C THR A 32 18.55 -4.96 -6.22
N GLY A 33 17.94 -5.90 -6.95
CA GLY A 33 17.87 -5.82 -8.41
C GLY A 33 16.92 -4.72 -8.89
N PHE A 34 15.79 -4.57 -8.20
CA PHE A 34 14.75 -3.59 -8.53
C PHE A 34 14.32 -2.82 -7.29
N ILE A 35 13.84 -1.60 -7.52
CA ILE A 35 13.32 -0.72 -6.47
C ILE A 35 12.09 0.03 -6.99
N ASP A 36 11.09 0.21 -6.14
CA ASP A 36 10.00 1.15 -6.38
C ASP A 36 9.77 2.08 -5.19
N TYR A 37 8.95 3.12 -5.41
CA TYR A 37 8.68 4.15 -4.42
C TYR A 37 8.12 3.58 -3.12
N ASP A 38 7.13 2.70 -3.21
CA ASP A 38 6.46 2.12 -2.04
C ASP A 38 7.42 1.21 -1.25
N GLY A 39 8.30 0.48 -1.96
CA GLY A 39 9.36 -0.37 -1.41
C GLY A 39 10.33 0.39 -0.52
N LEU A 40 10.93 1.45 -1.06
CA LEU A 40 11.88 2.27 -0.30
C LEU A 40 11.19 3.14 0.76
N SER A 41 10.01 3.69 0.45
CA SER A 41 9.20 4.47 1.40
C SER A 41 8.86 3.66 2.64
N TYR A 42 8.52 2.37 2.48
CA TYR A 42 8.29 1.47 3.60
C TYR A 42 9.51 1.45 4.52
N VAL A 43 10.71 1.14 4.04
CA VAL A 43 11.90 1.10 4.91
C VAL A 43 12.13 2.43 5.63
N LEU A 44 12.11 3.54 4.91
CA LEU A 44 12.52 4.84 5.44
C LEU A 44 11.50 5.47 6.40
N ASN A 45 10.22 5.29 6.11
CA ASN A 45 9.14 5.95 6.86
C ASN A 45 8.46 5.01 7.85
N TYR A 46 8.45 3.69 7.59
CA TYR A 46 7.72 2.71 8.40
C TYR A 46 8.59 2.12 9.52
N LEU A 47 9.87 1.83 9.26
CA LEU A 47 10.73 1.21 10.27
C LEU A 47 11.27 2.22 11.30
N GLY A 48 11.32 3.52 10.95
CA GLY A 48 11.61 4.64 11.84
C GLY A 48 13.08 4.77 12.27
N ASP A 49 13.53 6.01 12.49
CA ASP A 49 14.84 6.42 13.05
C ASP A 49 16.11 5.81 12.40
N ILE A 50 16.05 5.46 11.11
CA ILE A 50 17.23 5.06 10.34
C ILE A 50 17.94 6.31 9.84
N ASN A 51 19.11 6.61 10.42
CA ASN A 51 19.89 7.80 10.08
C ASN A 51 20.92 7.54 8.98
N ASP A 52 21.31 6.27 8.77
CA ASP A 52 22.28 5.87 7.75
C ASP A 52 21.65 4.87 6.79
N VAL A 53 21.44 5.32 5.55
CA VAL A 53 20.75 4.58 4.51
C VAL A 53 21.64 4.53 3.29
N ARG A 54 21.88 3.32 2.79
CA ARG A 54 22.60 3.11 1.53
C ARG A 54 21.94 2.01 0.72
N VAL A 55 21.60 2.34 -0.51
CA VAL A 55 20.94 1.40 -1.43
C VAL A 55 21.76 1.27 -2.70
N VAL A 56 22.14 0.04 -3.02
CA VAL A 56 22.68 -0.33 -4.33
C VAL A 56 21.56 -0.99 -5.13
N VAL A 57 21.23 -0.43 -6.28
CA VAL A 57 20.18 -0.94 -7.17
C VAL A 57 20.75 -1.38 -8.51
N GLY A 58 20.16 -2.41 -9.11
CA GLY A 58 20.49 -2.83 -10.47
C GLY A 58 20.05 -1.84 -11.55
N ASN A 59 20.67 -1.93 -12.72
CA ASN A 59 20.26 -1.19 -13.92
C ASN A 59 19.49 -2.07 -14.93
N LEU A 60 19.01 -3.25 -14.51
CA LEU A 60 18.28 -4.18 -15.37
C LEU A 60 16.83 -3.73 -15.65
N GLY A 61 16.33 -2.77 -14.88
CA GLY A 61 15.04 -2.13 -15.09
C GLY A 61 15.10 -0.64 -14.75
N PRO A 62 14.03 0.10 -15.09
CA PRO A 62 13.99 1.53 -14.87
C PRO A 62 13.94 1.86 -13.38
N ILE A 63 14.61 2.95 -12.99
CA ILE A 63 14.48 3.53 -11.66
C ILE A 63 13.42 4.65 -11.76
N PRO A 64 12.33 4.60 -10.97
CA PRO A 64 11.28 5.61 -11.07
C PRO A 64 11.79 7.03 -10.81
N ARG A 65 11.32 8.02 -11.59
CA ARG A 65 11.63 9.45 -11.35
C ARG A 65 11.40 9.89 -9.90
N THR A 66 10.34 9.40 -9.26
CA THR A 66 10.04 9.72 -7.86
C THR A 66 11.13 9.24 -6.88
N ILE A 67 11.83 8.14 -7.19
CA ILE A 67 12.99 7.68 -6.42
C ILE A 67 14.15 8.66 -6.59
N TYR A 68 14.43 9.06 -7.82
CA TYR A 68 15.51 9.99 -8.11
C TYR A 68 15.30 11.36 -7.43
N GLU A 69 14.11 11.93 -7.56
CA GLU A 69 13.80 13.24 -6.98
C GLU A 69 13.92 13.27 -5.46
N ARG A 70 13.63 12.16 -4.79
CA ARG A 70 13.54 12.11 -3.33
C ARG A 70 14.75 11.49 -2.63
N TRP A 71 15.40 10.50 -3.27
CA TRP A 71 16.35 9.60 -2.60
C TRP A 71 17.65 9.35 -3.39
N ARG A 72 17.94 10.13 -4.45
CA ARG A 72 19.18 9.94 -5.24
C ARG A 72 20.46 9.94 -4.42
N ASP A 73 20.52 10.66 -3.31
CA ASP A 73 21.75 10.81 -2.52
C ASP A 73 22.10 9.55 -1.71
N VAL A 74 21.13 8.69 -1.45
CA VAL A 74 21.31 7.41 -0.74
C VAL A 74 21.35 6.21 -1.68
N ILE A 75 21.22 6.43 -3.00
CA ILE A 75 21.12 5.39 -4.01
C ILE A 75 22.33 5.41 -4.93
N ARG A 76 22.88 4.22 -5.19
CA ARG A 76 23.87 3.98 -6.24
C ARG A 76 23.41 2.86 -7.16
N VAL A 77 23.82 2.94 -8.42
CA VAL A 77 23.46 1.99 -9.47
C VAL A 77 24.64 1.05 -9.75
N TYR A 78 24.39 -0.24 -9.74
CA TYR A 78 25.37 -1.27 -10.04
C TYR A 78 24.92 -2.09 -11.27
N PRO A 79 25.77 -2.22 -12.30
CA PRO A 79 25.38 -2.90 -13.53
C PRO A 79 25.12 -4.39 -13.30
N ASN A 80 24.02 -4.91 -13.88
CA ASN A 80 23.62 -6.32 -13.83
C ASN A 80 23.43 -6.88 -12.40
N LEU A 81 23.10 -6.03 -11.42
CA LEU A 81 22.84 -6.49 -10.06
C LEU A 81 21.50 -7.24 -10.00
N HIS A 82 21.54 -8.49 -9.50
CA HIS A 82 20.34 -9.29 -9.24
C HIS A 82 20.26 -9.80 -7.79
N THR A 83 21.16 -9.32 -6.92
CA THR A 83 21.14 -9.62 -5.49
C THR A 83 19.88 -9.05 -4.83
N LYS A 84 19.43 -9.69 -3.74
CA LYS A 84 18.48 -9.14 -2.77
C LYS A 84 19.02 -9.39 -1.37
N LEU A 85 19.65 -8.36 -0.82
CA LEU A 85 20.32 -8.35 0.47
C LEU A 85 19.90 -7.09 1.23
N TYR A 86 19.54 -7.26 2.49
CA TYR A 86 19.21 -6.16 3.40
C TYR A 86 19.99 -6.36 4.69
N LEU A 87 20.74 -5.35 5.13
CA LEU A 87 21.54 -5.34 6.34
C LEU A 87 21.01 -4.25 7.26
N LEU A 88 20.67 -4.64 8.48
CA LEU A 88 20.02 -3.79 9.46
C LEU A 88 20.84 -3.71 10.75
N GLY A 89 21.06 -2.48 11.21
CA GLY A 89 21.77 -2.18 12.45
C GLY A 89 23.18 -2.77 12.48
N SER A 90 23.49 -3.51 13.54
CA SER A 90 24.84 -4.06 13.78
C SER A 90 24.93 -5.60 13.72
N GLY A 91 23.94 -6.28 13.14
CA GLY A 91 24.01 -7.74 13.10
C GLY A 91 22.83 -8.51 12.54
N VAL A 92 21.88 -7.87 11.85
CA VAL A 92 20.75 -8.57 11.22
C VAL A 92 20.85 -8.45 9.71
N ALA A 93 20.77 -9.58 9.02
CA ALA A 93 20.74 -9.65 7.57
C ALA A 93 19.46 -10.34 7.11
N ILE A 94 18.95 -9.92 5.96
CA ILE A 94 17.88 -10.61 5.24
C ILE A 94 18.41 -10.90 3.83
N VAL A 95 18.32 -12.16 3.42
CA VAL A 95 18.68 -12.62 2.07
C VAL A 95 17.53 -13.44 1.51
N GLY A 96 17.26 -13.32 0.21
CA GLY A 96 16.15 -14.04 -0.38
C GLY A 96 15.86 -13.67 -1.83
N SER A 97 14.60 -13.84 -2.22
CA SER A 97 14.12 -13.54 -3.57
C SER A 97 13.50 -12.14 -3.71
N ALA A 98 13.05 -11.54 -2.59
CA ALA A 98 12.26 -10.32 -2.61
C ALA A 98 13.09 -9.08 -2.95
N ASN A 99 12.74 -8.37 -4.02
CA ASN A 99 13.27 -7.03 -4.31
C ASN A 99 12.62 -5.98 -3.39
N LEU A 100 13.21 -4.78 -3.33
CA LEU A 100 12.67 -3.64 -2.58
C LEU A 100 11.54 -2.95 -3.36
N THR A 101 10.47 -3.70 -3.62
CA THR A 101 9.29 -3.28 -4.38
C THR A 101 8.01 -3.65 -3.63
N VAL A 102 6.86 -3.11 -4.02
CA VAL A 102 5.53 -3.56 -3.54
C VAL A 102 5.39 -5.08 -3.68
N GLY A 103 5.84 -5.61 -4.82
CA GLY A 103 5.86 -7.03 -5.11
C GLY A 103 6.65 -7.80 -4.05
N GLY A 104 7.90 -7.44 -3.79
CA GLY A 104 8.73 -8.14 -2.81
C GLY A 104 8.28 -7.94 -1.36
N LEU A 105 7.71 -6.78 -1.03
CA LEU A 105 7.17 -6.50 0.30
C LEU A 105 5.97 -7.36 0.65
N TYR A 106 4.96 -7.45 -0.23
CA TYR A 106 3.73 -8.19 0.11
C TYR A 106 2.94 -8.73 -1.08
N GLY A 107 3.40 -8.52 -2.31
CA GLY A 107 2.71 -8.98 -3.51
C GLY A 107 3.07 -10.41 -3.89
N ASN A 108 4.33 -10.67 -4.19
CA ASN A 108 4.83 -11.90 -4.78
C ASN A 108 4.88 -13.06 -3.77
N VAL A 109 4.96 -14.27 -4.31
CA VAL A 109 5.36 -15.45 -3.53
C VAL A 109 6.88 -15.38 -3.39
N GLU A 110 7.37 -14.97 -2.23
CA GLU A 110 8.79 -14.82 -1.95
C GLU A 110 9.27 -15.83 -0.90
N LEU A 111 10.58 -16.03 -0.84
CA LEU A 111 11.23 -16.76 0.23
C LEU A 111 12.44 -15.96 0.69
N ASN A 112 12.42 -15.55 1.95
CA ASN A 112 13.49 -14.80 2.57
C ASN A 112 13.96 -15.51 3.84
N ILE A 113 15.22 -15.29 4.19
CA ILE A 113 15.82 -15.77 5.42
C ILE A 113 16.34 -14.55 6.18
N LEU A 114 15.82 -14.33 7.38
CA LEU A 114 16.38 -13.43 8.36
C LEU A 114 17.46 -14.17 9.15
N ILE A 115 18.64 -13.56 9.25
CA ILE A 115 19.81 -14.12 9.91
C ILE A 115 20.35 -13.11 10.91
N ARG A 116 20.58 -13.54 12.15
CA ARG A 116 21.33 -12.81 13.16
C ARG A 116 22.55 -13.64 13.55
N ASP A 117 23.67 -13.32 12.92
CA ASP A 117 24.97 -13.90 13.20
C ASP A 117 26.06 -12.88 12.88
N GLY A 118 26.90 -12.55 13.86
CA GLY A 118 27.89 -11.48 13.69
C GLY A 118 28.97 -11.81 12.66
N GLY A 119 29.35 -13.09 12.54
CA GLY A 119 30.39 -13.53 11.60
C GLY A 119 29.91 -13.45 10.15
N LEU A 120 28.71 -13.95 9.89
CA LEU A 120 28.06 -13.88 8.58
C LEU A 120 27.65 -12.45 8.23
N TYR A 121 27.12 -11.69 9.18
CA TYR A 121 26.83 -10.27 8.98
C TYR A 121 28.07 -9.50 8.51
N SER A 122 29.22 -9.73 9.14
CA SER A 122 30.48 -9.11 8.74
C SER A 122 30.90 -9.49 7.31
N GLN A 123 30.62 -10.72 6.89
CA GLN A 123 30.89 -11.16 5.52
C GLN A 123 29.96 -10.48 4.51
N LEU A 124 28.66 -10.45 4.79
CA LEU A 124 27.66 -9.81 3.94
C LEU A 124 27.87 -8.29 3.87
N MET A 125 28.31 -7.67 4.96
CA MET A 125 28.67 -6.25 5.00
C MET A 125 29.86 -5.94 4.09
N ARG A 126 30.92 -6.77 4.11
CA ARG A 126 32.05 -6.60 3.18
C ARG A 126 31.60 -6.72 1.72
N TYR A 127 30.78 -7.72 1.42
CA TYR A 127 30.19 -7.87 0.10
C TYR A 127 29.35 -6.64 -0.31
N PHE A 128 28.54 -6.08 0.60
CA PHE A 128 27.81 -4.85 0.34
C PHE A 128 28.73 -3.66 0.08
N GLU A 129 29.77 -3.46 0.89
CA GLU A 129 30.73 -2.36 0.70
C GLU A 129 31.45 -2.45 -0.65
N GLU A 130 31.80 -3.66 -1.09
CA GLU A 130 32.37 -3.88 -2.43
C GLU A 130 31.39 -3.45 -3.53
N LEU A 131 30.10 -3.77 -3.40
CA LEU A 131 29.08 -3.29 -4.34
C LEU A 131 28.98 -1.76 -4.28
N TRP A 132 28.88 -1.17 -3.08
CA TRP A 132 28.69 0.26 -2.88
C TRP A 132 29.84 1.09 -3.47
N LEU A 133 31.09 0.67 -3.25
CA LEU A 133 32.29 1.35 -3.75
C LEU A 133 32.38 1.33 -5.28
N ASN A 134 31.91 0.25 -5.91
CA ASN A 134 31.96 0.07 -7.35
C ASN A 134 30.69 0.58 -8.08
N ALA A 135 29.61 0.85 -7.35
CA ALA A 135 28.38 1.41 -7.89
C ALA A 135 28.53 2.89 -8.28
N LYS A 136 27.77 3.32 -9.28
CA LYS A 136 27.74 4.70 -9.79
C LYS A 136 26.67 5.52 -9.06
N PRO A 137 26.85 6.84 -8.89
CA PRO A 137 25.78 7.71 -8.42
C PRO A 137 24.53 7.58 -9.30
N LEU A 138 23.34 7.73 -8.71
CA LEU A 138 22.10 7.78 -9.49
C LEU A 138 22.01 9.12 -10.26
N THR A 139 22.11 9.05 -11.59
CA THR A 139 21.91 10.18 -12.51
C THR A 139 20.60 10.04 -13.28
N GLU A 140 20.16 11.11 -13.95
CA GLU A 140 18.98 11.10 -14.83
C GLU A 140 19.04 10.00 -15.91
N ASP A 141 20.23 9.56 -16.33
CA ASP A 141 20.38 8.51 -17.37
C ASP A 141 19.80 7.15 -16.97
N TYR A 142 19.61 6.91 -15.67
CA TYR A 142 19.00 5.68 -15.14
C TYR A 142 17.51 5.84 -14.81
N VAL A 143 17.00 7.06 -14.98
CA VAL A 143 15.66 7.44 -14.61
C VAL A 143 14.77 7.34 -15.83
N GLU A 144 13.64 6.71 -15.64
CA GLU A 144 12.55 6.84 -16.59
C GLU A 144 11.32 7.39 -15.89
N ASP A 145 10.59 8.21 -16.63
CA ASP A 145 9.23 8.54 -16.28
C ASP A 145 8.43 7.24 -16.16
N ALA A 146 7.71 7.08 -15.05
CA ALA A 146 7.02 5.85 -14.66
C ALA A 146 5.96 5.35 -15.68
N GLU A 147 5.82 6.03 -16.81
CA GLU A 147 4.93 5.77 -17.93
C GLU A 147 5.52 4.93 -19.07
N GLU A 148 6.86 4.70 -19.20
CA GLU A 148 7.37 4.13 -20.47
C GLU A 148 7.92 2.68 -20.47
N VAL A 149 8.69 2.12 -19.51
CA VAL A 149 9.32 0.79 -19.75
C VAL A 149 8.79 -0.38 -18.90
N GLU A 150 8.34 -0.19 -17.67
CA GLU A 150 7.71 -1.27 -16.88
C GLU A 150 6.22 -1.51 -17.24
N VAL A 151 5.69 -0.74 -18.18
CA VAL A 151 4.25 -0.68 -18.51
C VAL A 151 3.80 -1.83 -19.43
N ARG A 152 4.71 -2.52 -20.12
CA ARG A 152 4.32 -3.45 -21.20
C ARG A 152 3.97 -4.88 -20.78
N SER A 153 4.51 -5.44 -19.69
CA SER A 153 4.34 -6.87 -19.37
C SER A 153 3.55 -7.17 -18.08
N THR A 154 3.74 -6.45 -16.99
CA THR A 154 3.08 -6.71 -15.68
C THR A 154 1.97 -5.72 -15.33
N LYS A 155 2.04 -4.45 -15.78
CA LYS A 155 0.94 -3.47 -15.58
C LYS A 155 -0.31 -3.80 -16.40
N ARG A 156 -0.19 -4.47 -17.55
CA ARG A 156 -1.36 -4.89 -18.35
C ARG A 156 -2.27 -5.87 -17.60
N SER A 157 -1.72 -6.77 -16.79
CA SER A 157 -2.52 -7.69 -15.98
C SER A 157 -3.01 -7.04 -14.67
N ALA A 158 -2.19 -6.23 -14.01
CA ALA A 158 -2.59 -5.57 -12.75
C ALA A 158 -3.58 -4.41 -12.98
N ALA A 159 -3.35 -3.53 -13.95
CA ALA A 159 -4.33 -2.53 -14.35
C ALA A 159 -5.55 -3.17 -15.04
N GLY A 160 -5.33 -4.27 -15.77
CA GLY A 160 -6.40 -5.13 -16.29
C GLY A 160 -7.31 -5.62 -15.17
N PHE A 161 -6.75 -6.07 -14.06
CA PHE A 161 -7.51 -6.50 -12.90
C PHE A 161 -8.27 -5.36 -12.21
N VAL A 162 -7.68 -4.15 -12.10
CA VAL A 162 -8.43 -2.97 -11.60
C VAL A 162 -9.65 -2.69 -12.49
N ASN A 163 -9.48 -2.80 -13.82
CA ASN A 163 -10.59 -2.64 -14.76
C ASN A 163 -11.62 -3.76 -14.63
N GLU A 164 -11.21 -5.02 -14.43
CA GLU A 164 -12.12 -6.13 -14.16
C GLU A 164 -12.94 -5.90 -12.88
N VAL A 165 -12.31 -5.42 -11.81
CA VAL A 165 -13.02 -5.04 -10.58
C VAL A 165 -14.02 -3.91 -10.83
N ASN A 166 -13.63 -2.87 -11.58
CA ASN A 166 -14.57 -1.79 -11.93
C ASN A 166 -15.72 -2.26 -12.83
N ARG A 167 -15.50 -3.24 -13.72
CA ARG A 167 -16.58 -3.85 -14.52
C ARG A 167 -17.52 -4.68 -13.65
N ALA A 168 -17.00 -5.51 -12.75
CA ALA A 168 -17.83 -6.22 -11.78
C ALA A 168 -18.67 -5.25 -10.94
N LEU A 169 -18.07 -4.16 -10.45
CA LEU A 169 -18.79 -3.10 -9.75
C LEU A 169 -19.84 -2.42 -10.63
N LEU A 170 -19.56 -2.23 -11.92
CA LEU A 170 -20.49 -1.66 -12.89
C LEU A 170 -21.71 -2.56 -13.04
N ASP A 171 -21.49 -3.87 -13.22
CA ASP A 171 -22.54 -4.88 -13.39
C ASP A 171 -23.39 -5.03 -12.12
N ILE A 172 -22.75 -4.97 -10.94
CA ILE A 172 -23.42 -5.08 -9.63
C ILE A 172 -24.21 -3.81 -9.28
N LEU A 173 -23.66 -2.63 -9.53
CA LEU A 173 -24.23 -1.36 -9.06
C LEU A 173 -25.09 -0.66 -10.11
N GLY A 174 -24.93 -0.97 -11.40
CA GLY A 174 -25.68 -0.34 -12.49
C GLY A 174 -25.49 1.18 -12.58
N VAL A 175 -24.30 1.68 -12.22
CA VAL A 175 -23.95 3.11 -12.24
C VAL A 175 -23.27 3.50 -13.56
N ASN A 176 -22.97 4.79 -13.77
CA ASN A 176 -22.15 5.20 -14.90
C ASN A 176 -20.70 4.73 -14.70
N GLU A 177 -20.07 4.14 -15.72
CA GLU A 177 -18.67 3.70 -15.70
C GLU A 177 -17.69 4.81 -15.28
N GLU A 178 -17.93 6.07 -15.68
CA GLU A 178 -17.12 7.24 -15.28
C GLU A 178 -17.03 7.34 -13.74
N CYS A 179 -18.09 6.95 -13.02
CA CYS A 179 -18.15 7.02 -11.56
C CYS A 179 -17.34 5.95 -10.84
N LEU A 180 -16.88 4.93 -11.54
CA LEU A 180 -16.00 3.89 -11.01
C LEU A 180 -14.56 4.05 -11.49
N THR A 181 -14.37 4.69 -12.66
CA THR A 181 -13.07 4.83 -13.34
C THR A 181 -12.45 6.21 -13.22
N THR A 182 -13.16 7.21 -12.69
CA THR A 182 -12.65 8.58 -12.49
C THR A 182 -13.05 9.12 -11.11
N PHE A 183 -12.15 9.88 -10.48
CA PHE A 183 -12.47 10.60 -9.24
C PHE A 183 -13.26 11.89 -9.53
N ASN A 184 -14.58 11.79 -9.44
CA ASN A 184 -15.49 12.94 -9.58
C ASN A 184 -16.60 12.91 -8.51
N PRO A 185 -16.26 13.15 -7.23
CA PRO A 185 -17.20 12.96 -6.13
C PRO A 185 -18.44 13.87 -6.22
N LYS A 186 -18.35 15.04 -6.87
CA LYS A 186 -19.50 15.94 -7.04
C LYS A 186 -20.58 15.32 -7.93
N ARG A 187 -20.20 14.62 -9.00
CA ARG A 187 -21.15 13.97 -9.92
C ARG A 187 -21.53 12.57 -9.47
N CYS A 188 -20.60 11.84 -8.87
CA CYS A 188 -20.71 10.39 -8.71
C CYS A 188 -21.11 9.92 -7.31
N ALA A 189 -20.82 10.70 -6.26
CA ALA A 189 -21.00 10.22 -4.90
C ALA A 189 -22.45 9.87 -4.56
N VAL A 190 -23.41 10.64 -5.06
CA VAL A 190 -24.85 10.37 -4.85
C VAL A 190 -25.26 9.08 -5.55
N ALA A 191 -25.01 8.97 -6.85
CA ALA A 191 -25.43 7.83 -7.66
C ALA A 191 -24.87 6.51 -7.12
N VAL A 192 -23.57 6.48 -6.80
CA VAL A 192 -22.92 5.27 -6.29
C VAL A 192 -23.39 4.95 -4.87
N ALA A 193 -23.50 5.93 -3.98
CA ALA A 193 -23.97 5.67 -2.62
C ALA A 193 -25.42 5.17 -2.59
N GLU A 194 -26.29 5.70 -3.44
CA GLU A 194 -27.67 5.20 -3.58
C GLU A 194 -27.72 3.79 -4.16
N ALA A 195 -26.91 3.48 -5.18
CA ALA A 195 -26.83 2.14 -5.76
C ALA A 195 -26.43 1.11 -4.71
N ILE A 196 -25.37 1.39 -3.94
CA ILE A 196 -24.91 0.53 -2.83
C ILE A 196 -26.04 0.34 -1.80
N ASN A 197 -26.65 1.43 -1.32
CA ASN A 197 -27.66 1.34 -0.27
C ASN A 197 -28.94 0.63 -0.72
N ARG A 198 -29.38 0.83 -1.97
CA ARG A 198 -30.58 0.18 -2.53
C ARG A 198 -30.32 -1.30 -2.81
N GLY A 199 -29.23 -1.62 -3.49
CA GLY A 199 -28.88 -2.99 -3.88
C GLY A 199 -28.60 -3.90 -2.68
N PHE A 200 -28.04 -3.35 -1.60
CA PHE A 200 -27.60 -4.10 -0.44
C PHE A 200 -28.35 -3.73 0.84
N ARG A 201 -29.62 -3.34 0.74
CA ARG A 201 -30.46 -2.94 1.89
C ARG A 201 -30.68 -4.09 2.89
N ASP A 202 -30.70 -5.33 2.42
CA ASP A 202 -30.99 -6.52 3.21
C ASP A 202 -29.71 -7.25 3.67
N CYS A 203 -28.54 -6.64 3.37
CA CYS A 203 -27.23 -7.09 3.82
C CYS A 203 -27.16 -7.14 5.37
N ARG A 204 -26.63 -8.23 5.91
CA ARG A 204 -26.40 -8.42 7.36
C ARG A 204 -25.13 -7.74 7.87
N ASP A 205 -24.37 -7.15 6.97
CA ASP A 205 -23.12 -6.42 7.21
C ASP A 205 -23.26 -4.95 6.75
N SER A 206 -22.15 -4.21 6.67
CA SER A 206 -22.14 -2.95 5.94
C SER A 206 -22.40 -3.21 4.44
N PRO A 207 -23.26 -2.39 3.78
CA PRO A 207 -23.49 -2.45 2.35
C PRO A 207 -22.21 -2.52 1.50
N GLU A 208 -21.16 -1.78 1.88
CA GLU A 208 -19.86 -1.79 1.21
C GLU A 208 -19.20 -3.17 1.28
N ASN A 209 -19.21 -3.84 2.44
CA ASN A 209 -18.68 -5.21 2.53
C ASN A 209 -19.48 -6.19 1.69
N CYS A 210 -20.81 -6.07 1.64
CA CYS A 210 -21.61 -6.94 0.78
C CYS A 210 -21.36 -6.68 -0.71
N VAL A 211 -21.02 -5.45 -1.11
CA VAL A 211 -20.54 -5.17 -2.48
C VAL A 211 -19.21 -5.90 -2.73
N VAL A 212 -18.30 -5.91 -1.74
CA VAL A 212 -17.02 -6.63 -1.86
C VAL A 212 -17.26 -8.14 -2.02
N ASP A 213 -18.17 -8.72 -1.23
CA ASP A 213 -18.54 -10.14 -1.35
C ASP A 213 -19.12 -10.45 -2.75
N ALA A 214 -20.02 -9.59 -3.26
CA ALA A 214 -20.59 -9.74 -4.59
C ALA A 214 -19.54 -9.61 -5.72
N VAL A 215 -18.59 -8.67 -5.60
CA VAL A 215 -17.48 -8.53 -6.56
C VAL A 215 -16.57 -9.76 -6.52
N ALA A 216 -16.30 -10.29 -5.33
CA ALA A 216 -15.48 -11.48 -5.16
C ALA A 216 -16.15 -12.72 -5.78
N GLU A 217 -17.47 -12.87 -5.61
CA GLU A 217 -18.29 -13.90 -6.24
C GLU A 217 -18.28 -13.77 -7.77
N GLU A 218 -18.53 -12.58 -8.31
CA GLU A 218 -18.53 -12.30 -9.75
C GLU A 218 -17.18 -12.65 -10.41
N LEU A 219 -16.08 -12.38 -9.72
CA LEU A 219 -14.72 -12.66 -10.21
C LEU A 219 -14.24 -14.08 -9.87
N ASN A 220 -15.05 -14.88 -9.17
CA ASN A 220 -14.69 -16.22 -8.67
C ASN A 220 -13.38 -16.21 -7.85
N LEU A 221 -13.29 -15.29 -6.88
CA LEU A 221 -12.14 -15.10 -6.01
C LEU A 221 -12.56 -15.11 -4.54
N GLU A 222 -11.62 -15.53 -3.68
CA GLU A 222 -11.70 -15.24 -2.25
C GLU A 222 -11.53 -13.73 -2.00
N VAL A 223 -12.25 -13.17 -1.03
CA VAL A 223 -12.19 -11.72 -0.69
C VAL A 223 -10.77 -11.24 -0.40
N LYS A 224 -9.98 -12.03 0.33
CA LYS A 224 -8.56 -11.70 0.60
C LYS A 224 -7.70 -11.73 -0.67
N GLU A 225 -8.02 -12.61 -1.62
CA GLU A 225 -7.29 -12.69 -2.88
C GLU A 225 -7.65 -11.53 -3.83
N LEU A 226 -8.93 -11.17 -3.91
CA LEU A 226 -9.40 -9.95 -4.58
C LEU A 226 -8.61 -8.73 -4.08
N ALA A 227 -8.56 -8.54 -2.76
CA ALA A 227 -7.88 -7.42 -2.13
C ALA A 227 -6.37 -7.40 -2.43
N ARG A 228 -5.70 -8.57 -2.37
CA ARG A 228 -4.26 -8.72 -2.68
C ARG A 228 -3.93 -8.45 -4.14
N ARG A 229 -4.78 -8.85 -5.08
CA ARG A 229 -4.56 -8.56 -6.50
C ARG A 229 -4.82 -7.10 -6.81
N LEU A 230 -5.91 -6.55 -6.24
CA LEU A 230 -6.29 -5.15 -6.44
C LEU A 230 -5.20 -4.20 -5.96
N ILE A 231 -4.63 -4.44 -4.78
CA ILE A 231 -3.59 -3.58 -4.21
C ILE A 231 -2.29 -3.59 -5.02
N ARG A 232 -2.09 -4.48 -6.01
CA ARG A 232 -0.92 -4.47 -6.91
C ARG A 232 -1.09 -3.56 -8.14
N GLY A 233 -2.30 -3.05 -8.40
CA GLY A 233 -2.57 -2.13 -9.51
C GLY A 233 -1.73 -0.85 -9.45
N PRO A 234 -1.49 -0.13 -10.57
CA PRO A 234 -0.74 1.13 -10.50
C PRO A 234 -1.43 2.16 -9.60
N GLY A 235 -0.70 2.89 -8.77
CA GLY A 235 -1.30 3.82 -7.79
C GLY A 235 -2.17 4.94 -8.41
N LEU A 236 -1.91 5.30 -9.67
CA LEU A 236 -2.71 6.28 -10.42
C LEU A 236 -4.01 5.70 -11.00
N THR A 237 -4.15 4.36 -11.07
CA THR A 237 -5.41 3.75 -11.52
C THR A 237 -6.51 4.00 -10.50
N VAL A 238 -7.73 4.17 -11.00
CA VAL A 238 -8.90 4.48 -10.19
C VAL A 238 -9.69 3.20 -9.97
N VAL A 239 -10.03 2.89 -8.71
CA VAL A 239 -10.95 1.83 -8.32
C VAL A 239 -12.10 2.42 -7.55
N ALA A 240 -13.34 2.04 -7.88
CA ALA A 240 -14.53 2.56 -7.21
C ALA A 240 -14.54 4.10 -7.10
N GLY A 241 -14.09 4.76 -8.16
CA GLY A 241 -14.04 6.22 -8.26
C GLY A 241 -12.93 6.88 -7.46
N HIS A 242 -11.96 6.15 -6.88
CA HIS A 242 -10.84 6.74 -6.12
C HIS A 242 -9.47 6.22 -6.60
N PRO A 243 -8.42 7.04 -6.60
CA PRO A 243 -7.07 6.58 -6.94
C PRO A 243 -6.61 5.48 -5.97
N LEU A 244 -6.10 4.38 -6.50
CA LEU A 244 -5.65 3.22 -5.72
C LEU A 244 -4.55 3.59 -4.72
N CYS A 245 -3.72 4.60 -5.05
CA CYS A 245 -2.73 5.15 -4.12
C CYS A 245 -3.34 5.61 -2.79
N TRP A 246 -4.53 6.24 -2.80
CA TRP A 246 -5.15 6.73 -1.57
C TRP A 246 -5.44 5.59 -0.60
N VAL A 247 -5.90 4.48 -1.18
CA VAL A 247 -6.27 3.28 -0.46
C VAL A 247 -5.03 2.60 0.11
N ARG A 248 -3.94 2.52 -0.68
CA ARG A 248 -2.63 2.02 -0.25
C ARG A 248 -2.04 2.81 0.91
N THR A 249 -2.02 4.13 0.80
CA THR A 249 -1.42 4.98 1.84
C THR A 249 -2.23 4.91 3.13
N PHE A 250 -3.55 4.77 3.05
CA PHE A 250 -4.39 4.52 4.22
C PHE A 250 -4.13 3.15 4.87
N ILE A 251 -3.98 2.08 4.08
CA ILE A 251 -3.59 0.77 4.61
C ILE A 251 -2.24 0.86 5.33
N ASN A 252 -1.29 1.62 4.77
CA ASN A 252 -0.01 1.87 5.42
C ASN A 252 -0.18 2.67 6.72
N LEU A 253 -1.04 3.68 6.76
CA LEU A 253 -1.36 4.46 7.96
C LEU A 253 -1.87 3.58 9.11
N LEU A 254 -2.75 2.61 8.81
CA LEU A 254 -3.24 1.64 9.79
C LEU A 254 -2.12 0.71 10.27
N ARG A 255 -1.33 0.14 9.35
CA ARG A 255 -0.23 -0.79 9.69
C ARG A 255 0.86 -0.14 10.54
N THR A 256 1.20 1.13 10.26
CA THR A 256 2.23 1.86 11.03
C THR A 256 1.77 2.22 12.43
N GLY A 257 0.48 2.06 12.77
CA GLY A 257 -0.08 2.55 14.03
C GLY A 257 0.00 4.09 14.16
N ARG A 258 0.12 4.82 13.03
CA ARG A 258 0.15 6.29 13.03
C ARG A 258 -1.23 6.90 13.26
N VAL A 259 -2.27 6.06 13.16
CA VAL A 259 -3.62 6.35 13.60
C VAL A 259 -4.15 5.12 14.32
N SER A 260 -4.85 5.32 15.44
CA SER A 260 -5.56 4.25 16.12
C SER A 260 -6.95 4.03 15.51
N VAL A 261 -7.48 2.81 15.62
CA VAL A 261 -8.83 2.48 15.15
C VAL A 261 -9.88 3.27 15.94
N GLU A 262 -9.59 3.57 17.20
CA GLU A 262 -10.41 4.35 18.12
C GLU A 262 -10.58 5.81 17.65
N GLU A 263 -9.54 6.40 17.05
CA GLU A 263 -9.62 7.74 16.45
C GLU A 263 -10.53 7.78 15.20
N LEU A 264 -10.71 6.64 14.54
CA LEU A 264 -11.49 6.46 13.33
C LEU A 264 -12.95 6.03 13.61
N ASP A 265 -13.58 6.72 14.56
CA ASP A 265 -14.91 6.40 15.13
C ASP A 265 -16.12 6.63 14.21
N SER A 266 -15.90 7.14 13.00
CA SER A 266 -16.94 7.45 12.01
C SER A 266 -16.42 7.37 10.59
N GLY A 267 -17.32 7.06 9.65
CA GLY A 267 -16.98 7.00 8.21
C GLY A 267 -16.40 8.29 7.65
N VAL A 268 -16.83 9.44 8.17
CA VAL A 268 -16.28 10.75 7.80
C VAL A 268 -14.81 10.86 8.22
N LYS A 269 -14.48 10.47 9.47
CA LYS A 269 -13.09 10.47 9.95
C LYS A 269 -12.22 9.45 9.21
N ILE A 270 -12.75 8.26 8.90
CA ILE A 270 -12.05 7.25 8.09
C ILE A 270 -11.68 7.84 6.72
N TYR A 271 -12.65 8.44 6.03
CA TYR A 271 -12.42 9.07 4.73
C TYR A 271 -11.42 10.24 4.82
N GLU A 272 -11.56 11.11 5.81
CA GLU A 272 -10.64 12.23 6.03
C GLU A 272 -9.20 11.78 6.31
N ALA A 273 -9.02 10.71 7.08
CA ALA A 273 -7.72 10.13 7.32
C ALA A 273 -7.09 9.59 6.02
N MET A 274 -7.87 8.87 5.20
CA MET A 274 -7.42 8.41 3.88
C MET A 274 -7.01 9.57 2.97
N VAL A 275 -7.86 10.59 2.83
CA VAL A 275 -7.58 11.75 1.97
C VAL A 275 -6.37 12.54 2.48
N ARG A 276 -6.27 12.74 3.79
CA ARG A 276 -5.15 13.45 4.41
C ARG A 276 -3.83 12.72 4.17
N GLU A 277 -3.82 11.40 4.35
CA GLU A 277 -2.61 10.62 4.12
C GLU A 277 -2.24 10.58 2.64
N ALA A 278 -3.22 10.39 1.75
CA ALA A 278 -3.02 10.49 0.32
C ALA A 278 -2.44 11.84 -0.12
N SER A 279 -2.88 12.94 0.50
CA SER A 279 -2.37 14.29 0.19
C SER A 279 -0.89 14.49 0.51
N ARG A 280 -0.33 13.66 1.42
CA ARG A 280 1.07 13.68 1.85
C ARG A 280 1.93 12.69 1.07
N GLU A 281 1.40 11.49 0.86
CA GLU A 281 2.20 10.34 0.39
C GLU A 281 2.01 10.01 -1.09
N CYS A 282 0.87 10.37 -1.70
CA CYS A 282 0.61 10.04 -3.11
C CYS A 282 1.30 11.01 -4.06
N PRO A 283 1.98 10.50 -5.10
CA PRO A 283 2.65 11.34 -6.09
C PRO A 283 1.66 11.95 -7.10
N SER A 284 2.15 12.98 -7.80
CA SER A 284 1.57 13.50 -9.05
C SER A 284 0.07 13.81 -8.93
N ARG A 285 -0.73 13.40 -9.93
CA ARG A 285 -2.16 13.68 -10.02
C ARG A 285 -2.97 13.10 -8.86
N ALA A 286 -2.62 11.92 -8.35
CA ALA A 286 -3.34 11.33 -7.23
C ALA A 286 -3.21 12.17 -5.95
N GLY A 287 -2.01 12.71 -5.68
CA GLY A 287 -1.78 13.63 -4.56
C GLY A 287 -2.47 14.98 -4.74
N GLU A 288 -2.50 15.54 -5.95
CA GLU A 288 -3.26 16.76 -6.27
C GLU A 288 -4.75 16.61 -5.98
N LEU A 289 -5.36 15.53 -6.48
CA LEU A 289 -6.78 15.24 -6.24
C LEU A 289 -7.08 15.11 -4.74
N ALA A 290 -6.14 14.56 -3.96
CA ALA A 290 -6.30 14.40 -2.52
C ALA A 290 -6.22 15.75 -1.80
N ARG A 291 -5.29 16.62 -2.20
CA ARG A 291 -5.19 18.00 -1.68
C ARG A 291 -6.46 18.80 -1.99
N ASP A 292 -6.96 18.70 -3.22
CA ASP A 292 -8.20 19.37 -3.63
C ASP A 292 -9.40 18.89 -2.82
N GLU A 293 -9.52 17.58 -2.60
CA GLU A 293 -10.59 17.03 -1.79
C GLU A 293 -10.43 17.40 -0.30
N LEU A 294 -9.21 17.41 0.23
CA LEU A 294 -8.93 17.82 1.60
C LEU A 294 -9.31 19.29 1.84
N MET A 295 -9.06 20.17 0.88
CA MET A 295 -9.52 21.56 0.94
C MET A 295 -11.04 21.65 1.02
N ARG A 296 -11.77 20.84 0.23
CA ARG A 296 -13.25 20.80 0.28
C ARG A 296 -13.76 20.25 1.61
N LEU A 297 -13.11 19.24 2.16
CA LEU A 297 -13.45 18.66 3.47
C LEU A 297 -13.25 19.65 4.64
N GLY A 298 -12.54 20.76 4.42
CA GLY A 298 -12.46 21.88 5.35
C GLY A 298 -13.72 22.75 5.42
N ASP A 299 -14.62 22.67 4.43
CA ASP A 299 -15.91 23.39 4.44
C ASP A 299 -16.99 22.52 5.11
N GLU A 300 -17.56 22.99 6.22
CA GLU A 300 -18.62 22.29 6.96
C GLU A 300 -19.84 21.98 6.10
N ARG A 301 -20.25 22.89 5.21
CA ARG A 301 -21.38 22.65 4.30
C ARG A 301 -21.07 21.52 3.34
N TYR A 302 -19.83 21.46 2.83
CA TYR A 302 -19.43 20.36 1.97
C TYR A 302 -19.49 19.02 2.71
N ARG A 303 -19.02 18.96 3.97
CA ARG A 303 -19.07 17.75 4.79
C ARG A 303 -20.51 17.27 5.00
N ASP A 304 -21.42 18.17 5.34
CA ASP A 304 -22.80 17.80 5.64
C ASP A 304 -23.61 17.48 4.36
N ASP A 305 -23.49 18.30 3.33
CA ASP A 305 -24.29 18.17 2.11
C ASP A 305 -23.76 17.09 1.16
N TYR A 306 -22.44 16.87 1.11
CA TYR A 306 -21.81 16.04 0.07
C TYR A 306 -21.02 14.83 0.58
N VAL A 307 -20.80 14.71 1.89
CA VAL A 307 -20.01 13.60 2.46
C VAL A 307 -20.85 12.72 3.38
N ARG A 308 -21.51 13.29 4.39
CA ARG A 308 -22.16 12.55 5.50
C ARG A 308 -23.09 11.42 5.04
N TRP A 309 -23.91 11.66 4.02
CA TRP A 309 -24.86 10.68 3.48
C TRP A 309 -24.31 9.83 2.34
N LYS A 310 -23.14 10.19 1.81
CA LYS A 310 -22.50 9.57 0.65
C LYS A 310 -21.26 8.76 1.06
N ILE A 311 -21.14 8.45 2.35
CA ILE A 311 -20.08 7.62 2.92
C ILE A 311 -19.90 6.26 2.21
N PRO A 312 -20.97 5.56 1.76
CA PRO A 312 -20.77 4.30 1.03
C PRO A 312 -19.90 4.43 -0.22
N TYR A 313 -20.08 5.50 -1.01
CA TYR A 313 -19.18 5.77 -2.14
C TYR A 313 -17.74 6.02 -1.69
N ARG A 314 -17.57 6.79 -0.61
CA ARG A 314 -16.26 7.22 -0.10
C ARG A 314 -15.45 6.08 0.54
N LEU A 315 -16.11 5.07 1.07
CA LEU A 315 -15.46 3.94 1.75
C LEU A 315 -15.44 2.65 0.93
N LEU A 316 -16.19 2.56 -0.17
CA LEU A 316 -16.13 1.41 -1.08
C LEU A 316 -14.71 1.02 -1.52
N PRO A 317 -13.80 1.94 -1.95
CA PRO A 317 -12.44 1.54 -2.31
C PRO A 317 -11.66 0.96 -1.12
N LEU A 318 -11.91 1.44 0.10
CA LEU A 318 -11.31 0.89 1.31
C LEU A 318 -11.87 -0.51 1.62
N ALA A 319 -13.19 -0.69 1.53
CA ALA A 319 -13.82 -1.99 1.75
C ALA A 319 -13.20 -3.09 0.87
N LEU A 320 -12.88 -2.77 -0.39
CA LEU A 320 -12.24 -3.69 -1.33
C LEU A 320 -10.83 -4.16 -0.92
N VAL A 321 -10.09 -3.38 -0.12
CA VAL A 321 -8.70 -3.71 0.23
C VAL A 321 -8.46 -3.97 1.70
N LEU A 322 -9.29 -3.46 2.62
CA LEU A 322 -9.18 -3.68 4.07
C LEU A 322 -8.99 -5.16 4.48
N PRO A 323 -9.55 -6.16 3.78
CA PRO A 323 -9.28 -7.57 4.07
C PRO A 323 -7.80 -7.98 4.11
N ILE A 324 -6.87 -7.23 3.47
CA ILE A 324 -5.42 -7.49 3.56
C ILE A 324 -4.79 -7.09 4.90
N THR A 325 -5.54 -6.38 5.74
CA THR A 325 -5.12 -5.93 7.08
C THR A 325 -5.89 -6.61 8.20
N ASP A 326 -6.71 -7.62 7.89
CA ASP A 326 -7.68 -8.20 8.83
C ASP A 326 -8.59 -7.13 9.49
N CYS A 327 -8.77 -6.02 8.78
CA CYS A 327 -9.71 -4.96 9.08
C CYS A 327 -10.94 -5.09 8.20
N ARG A 328 -12.07 -4.58 8.69
CA ARG A 328 -13.34 -4.49 7.96
C ARG A 328 -14.11 -3.26 8.39
N LEU A 329 -15.02 -2.79 7.53
CA LEU A 329 -16.01 -1.80 7.92
C LEU A 329 -17.09 -2.48 8.77
N VAL A 330 -17.54 -1.82 9.81
CA VAL A 330 -18.70 -2.21 10.62
C VAL A 330 -19.67 -1.04 10.73
N GLY A 331 -20.97 -1.33 10.79
CA GLY A 331 -22.02 -0.32 10.72
C GLY A 331 -23.02 -0.42 11.86
N ILE A 332 -23.35 0.71 12.50
CA ILE A 332 -24.56 0.83 13.33
C ILE A 332 -25.61 1.58 12.52
N ARG A 333 -26.75 0.94 12.23
CA ARG A 333 -27.92 1.63 11.68
C ARG A 333 -28.51 2.57 12.73
N ARG A 334 -28.62 3.85 12.40
CA ARG A 334 -29.30 4.88 13.19
C ARG A 334 -30.80 4.85 12.90
N ARG A 335 -31.59 5.46 13.79
CA ARG A 335 -33.06 5.55 13.68
C ARG A 335 -33.55 6.26 12.42
N ASP A 336 -32.72 7.13 11.85
CA ASP A 336 -32.99 7.86 10.60
C ASP A 336 -32.62 7.06 9.34
N GLY A 337 -32.23 5.78 9.49
CA GLY A 337 -31.81 4.92 8.38
C GLY A 337 -30.37 5.14 7.91
N SER A 338 -29.67 6.16 8.41
CA SER A 338 -28.24 6.35 8.16
C SER A 338 -27.44 5.27 8.87
N ALA A 339 -26.25 4.95 8.37
CA ALA A 339 -25.40 3.96 9.01
C ALA A 339 -24.04 4.59 9.36
N LEU A 340 -23.71 4.58 10.65
CA LEU A 340 -22.42 5.04 11.13
C LEU A 340 -21.40 3.95 10.85
N ARG A 341 -20.41 4.25 9.99
CA ARG A 341 -19.29 3.34 9.70
C ARG A 341 -18.18 3.49 10.72
N ARG A 342 -17.60 2.38 11.13
CA ARG A 342 -16.38 2.29 11.95
C ARG A 342 -15.47 1.22 11.35
N LEU A 343 -14.19 1.25 11.73
CA LEU A 343 -13.28 0.15 11.46
C LEU A 343 -13.30 -0.85 12.62
N ALA A 344 -13.27 -2.13 12.29
CA ALA A 344 -12.97 -3.19 13.22
C ALA A 344 -11.81 -4.00 12.65
N CYS A 345 -10.71 -4.06 13.38
CA CYS A 345 -9.54 -4.84 13.01
C CYS A 345 -9.35 -5.92 14.06
N ASN A 346 -9.16 -7.16 13.62
CA ASN A 346 -8.73 -8.21 14.55
C ASN A 346 -7.31 -7.86 14.98
N GLN A 347 -7.11 -7.54 16.26
CA GLN A 347 -5.79 -7.28 16.80
C GLN A 347 -4.87 -8.45 16.43
N TRP A 348 -3.69 -8.15 15.88
CA TRP A 348 -2.63 -9.12 15.70
C TRP A 348 -2.38 -9.79 17.06
N GLY A 349 -2.78 -11.05 17.17
CA GLY A 349 -2.47 -11.96 18.27
C GLY A 349 -2.31 -11.34 19.66
N SER A 350 -3.41 -11.07 20.36
CA SER A 350 -3.44 -11.41 21.78
C SER A 350 -3.55 -12.94 21.89
N HIS A 351 -2.41 -13.62 21.75
CA HIS A 351 -2.25 -14.92 22.41
C HIS A 351 -2.24 -14.64 23.91
N ASN A 352 -3.44 -14.65 24.50
CA ASN A 352 -3.60 -14.79 25.93
C ASN A 352 -3.35 -16.26 26.30
N TYR A 353 -2.31 -16.43 27.13
CA TYR A 353 -1.83 -17.60 27.87
C TYR A 353 -1.03 -18.67 27.12
#